data_AF-A0AAV7BP92-F1
#
_entry.id   AF-A0AAV7BP92-F1
#
_cell.length_a   1.000
_cell.length_b   1.000
_cell.length_c   1.000
_cell.angle_alpha   90.00
_cell.angle_beta   90.00
_cell.angle_gamma   90.00
#
_symmetry.space_group_name_H-M   'P 1'
#
loop_
_entity.id
_entity.type
_entity.pdbx_description
1 polymer ?
#
loop_
_entity_poly.entity_id
_entity_poly.type
_entity_poly.pdbx_seq_one_letter_code
_entity_poly.pdbx_strand_id
1 'polypeptide(L)'
;MSVNLSKNGAALQAAYKDVVDGKTKTNWALFTYEGNSNDIRLAGTGDEGLEELVDELSSGKVMYAFCRVQDPNSGLPKYVLINWTGEGVNDARKGACANHVSTMANFLKGAHVTVNARADEDVEPDSIMEKVAKASGANYNFHKETSRGSDAPQGPVGSVYQKTNAMSEIKRVGKENFWAKAEKDEEERRLEEQKKTNLERERLERERKEREQKEAEDRERRFKERAGEIDAQRRVQLETEKKDRVSECAKS
;
A
#
# COMPACT_ATOMS: atom_id res chain seq x y z
N MET A 1 -26.40 -7.06 -4.43
CA MET A 1 -27.44 -6.41 -3.62
C MET A 1 -27.28 -4.91 -3.75
N SER A 2 -28.37 -4.15 -3.83
CA SER A 2 -28.34 -2.69 -3.95
C SER A 2 -28.54 -2.01 -2.59
N VAL A 3 -27.99 -0.80 -2.47
CA VAL A 3 -28.26 0.10 -1.35
C VAL A 3 -29.64 0.72 -1.48
N ASN A 4 -30.35 0.86 -0.37
CA ASN A 4 -31.65 1.50 -0.31
C ASN A 4 -31.54 2.91 0.28
N LEU A 5 -31.87 3.90 -0.53
CA LEU A 5 -31.89 5.32 -0.16
C LEU A 5 -33.33 5.85 -0.03
N SER A 6 -34.36 5.07 -0.38
CA SER A 6 -35.74 5.56 -0.44
C SER A 6 -36.42 5.61 0.92
N LYS A 7 -36.16 4.61 1.78
CA LYS A 7 -36.79 4.50 3.12
C LYS A 7 -36.62 5.78 3.96
N ASN A 8 -35.39 6.30 4.02
CA ASN A 8 -35.05 7.52 4.76
C ASN A 8 -34.77 8.72 3.83
N GLY A 9 -35.17 8.64 2.55
CA GLY A 9 -34.71 9.56 1.50
C GLY A 9 -34.95 11.03 1.79
N ALA A 10 -36.08 11.38 2.42
CA ALA A 10 -36.38 12.76 2.81
C ALA A 10 -35.36 13.30 3.83
N ALA A 11 -35.01 12.52 4.85
CA ALA A 11 -34.03 12.91 5.87
C ALA A 11 -32.61 12.98 5.29
N LEU A 12 -32.24 12.01 4.44
CA LEU A 12 -30.94 11.99 3.76
C LEU A 12 -30.77 13.22 2.86
N GLN A 13 -31.82 13.55 2.08
CA GLN A 13 -31.81 14.67 1.16
C GLN A 13 -31.80 16.02 1.91
N ALA A 14 -32.50 16.12 3.04
CA ALA A 14 -32.51 17.32 3.87
C ALA A 14 -31.11 17.60 4.43
N ALA A 15 -30.47 16.62 5.07
CA ALA A 15 -29.13 16.77 5.62
C ALA A 15 -28.08 17.10 4.54
N TYR A 16 -28.15 16.44 3.39
CA TYR A 16 -27.28 16.76 2.26
C TYR A 16 -27.50 18.19 1.73
N LYS A 17 -28.76 18.63 1.60
CA LYS A 17 -29.07 20.00 1.17
C LYS A 17 -28.61 21.04 2.17
N ASP A 18 -28.70 20.78 3.48
CA ASP A 18 -28.24 21.73 4.50
C ASP A 18 -26.72 22.01 4.36
N VAL A 19 -25.93 20.97 4.10
CA VAL A 19 -24.48 21.12 3.85
C VAL A 19 -24.19 21.88 2.54
N VAL A 20 -24.96 21.65 1.47
CA VAL A 20 -24.71 22.24 0.14
C VAL A 20 -25.24 23.66 0.01
N ASP A 21 -26.43 23.95 0.54
CA ASP A 21 -27.04 25.28 0.43
C ASP A 21 -26.25 26.33 1.20
N GLY A 22 -25.54 25.91 2.26
CA GLY A 22 -24.68 26.79 3.05
C GLY A 22 -25.42 27.90 3.79
N LYS A 23 -26.75 27.86 3.82
CA LYS A 23 -27.63 28.79 4.54
C LYS A 23 -27.64 28.50 6.04
N THR A 24 -27.44 27.24 6.41
CA THR A 24 -27.28 26.80 7.79
C THR A 24 -25.80 26.75 8.16
N LYS A 25 -25.52 26.66 9.46
CA LYS A 25 -24.15 26.49 9.97
C LYS A 25 -23.59 25.09 9.68
N THR A 26 -24.48 24.12 9.47
CA THR A 26 -24.15 22.73 9.19
C THR A 26 -23.16 22.63 8.04
N ASN A 27 -22.00 22.04 8.31
CA ASN A 27 -20.93 21.88 7.33
C ASN A 27 -20.59 20.42 7.05
N TRP A 28 -21.09 19.48 7.84
CA TRP A 28 -20.97 18.05 7.54
C TRP A 28 -22.24 17.28 7.83
N ALA A 29 -22.41 16.17 7.11
CA ALA A 29 -23.45 15.17 7.34
C ALA A 29 -22.84 13.77 7.23
N LEU A 30 -23.18 12.90 8.18
CA LEU A 30 -22.71 11.53 8.25
C LEU A 30 -23.87 10.55 8.05
N PHE A 31 -23.65 9.56 7.20
CA PHE A 31 -24.63 8.55 6.84
C PHE A 31 -24.10 7.16 7.18
N THR A 32 -24.97 6.27 7.66
CA THR A 32 -24.61 4.88 8.01
C THR A 32 -25.75 3.93 7.65
N TYR A 33 -25.45 2.64 7.66
CA TYR A 33 -26.47 1.59 7.52
C TYR A 33 -27.35 1.45 8.77
N GLU A 34 -28.59 1.02 8.57
CA GLU A 34 -29.54 0.66 9.63
C GLU A 34 -29.38 -0.83 9.99
N GLY A 35 -28.65 -1.12 11.07
CA GLY A 35 -28.37 -2.49 11.51
C GLY A 35 -27.67 -3.31 10.42
N ASN A 36 -28.24 -4.47 10.10
CA ASN A 36 -27.72 -5.38 9.06
C ASN A 36 -28.39 -5.18 7.69
N SER A 37 -29.31 -4.22 7.53
CA SER A 37 -29.97 -3.97 6.26
C SER A 37 -29.09 -3.12 5.32
N ASN A 38 -29.53 -2.97 4.07
CA ASN A 38 -28.89 -2.06 3.12
C ASN A 38 -29.56 -0.68 3.09
N ASP A 39 -30.39 -0.36 4.10
CA ASP A 39 -31.02 0.95 4.22
C ASP A 39 -30.04 1.94 4.83
N ILE A 40 -29.87 3.09 4.17
CA ILE A 40 -29.05 4.20 4.69
C ILE A 40 -29.92 5.09 5.58
N ARG A 41 -29.36 5.53 6.69
CA ARG A 41 -29.93 6.53 7.60
C ARG A 41 -28.93 7.64 7.90
N LEU A 42 -29.45 8.76 8.37
CA LEU A 42 -28.61 9.82 8.94
C LEU A 42 -28.03 9.34 10.28
N ALA A 43 -26.71 9.43 10.41
CA ALA A 43 -25.99 9.13 11.63
C ALA A 43 -25.83 10.39 12.50
N GLY A 44 -25.45 11.51 11.87
CA GLY A 44 -25.20 12.78 12.53
C GLY A 44 -25.02 13.93 11.54
N THR A 45 -25.05 15.14 12.06
CA THR A 45 -24.77 16.40 11.35
C THR A 45 -24.16 17.37 12.35
N GLY A 46 -23.25 18.23 11.91
CA GLY A 46 -22.61 19.21 12.78
C GLY A 46 -22.10 20.43 12.02
N ASP A 47 -21.54 21.37 12.76
CA ASP A 47 -21.06 22.67 12.28
C ASP A 47 -19.60 22.98 12.66
N GLU A 48 -18.87 22.05 13.30
CA GLU A 48 -17.46 22.21 13.65
C GLU A 48 -16.50 21.59 12.61
N GLY A 49 -17.01 21.10 11.48
CA GLY A 49 -16.20 20.75 10.32
C GLY A 49 -15.60 19.36 10.37
N LEU A 50 -14.34 19.22 9.93
CA LEU A 50 -13.68 17.91 9.85
C LEU A 50 -13.31 17.36 11.23
N GLU A 51 -13.00 18.21 12.20
CA GLU A 51 -12.57 17.80 13.55
C GLU A 51 -13.68 17.01 14.25
N GLU A 52 -14.88 17.61 14.36
CA GLU A 52 -16.06 16.95 14.93
C GLU A 52 -16.51 15.74 14.11
N LEU A 53 -16.39 15.80 12.78
CA LEU A 53 -16.75 14.67 11.91
C LEU A 53 -15.91 13.42 12.19
N VAL A 54 -14.60 13.58 12.44
CA VAL A 54 -13.70 12.46 12.72
C VAL A 54 -14.06 11.76 14.02
N ASP A 55 -14.42 12.53 15.05
CA ASP A 55 -14.83 11.99 16.35
C ASP A 55 -16.13 11.15 16.29
N GLU A 56 -17.01 11.43 15.32
CA GLU A 56 -18.26 10.68 15.10
C GLU A 56 -18.07 9.41 14.26
N LEU A 57 -16.89 9.19 13.68
CA LEU A 57 -16.61 7.98 12.91
C LEU A 57 -16.47 6.76 13.83
N SER A 58 -17.03 5.63 13.37
CA SER A 58 -16.98 4.38 14.11
C SER A 58 -16.23 3.32 13.34
N SER A 59 -15.15 2.80 13.93
CA SER A 59 -14.35 1.70 13.39
C SER A 59 -15.13 0.39 13.20
N GLY A 60 -16.31 0.23 13.83
CA GLY A 60 -17.18 -0.93 13.67
C GLY A 60 -18.21 -0.83 12.55
N LYS A 61 -18.26 0.28 11.80
CA LYS A 61 -19.32 0.55 10.81
C LYS A 61 -18.75 1.06 9.48
N VAL A 62 -19.51 0.84 8.42
CA VAL A 62 -19.30 1.51 7.14
C VAL A 62 -20.15 2.77 7.12
N MET A 63 -19.52 3.91 6.86
CA MET A 63 -20.16 5.21 6.89
C MET A 63 -19.80 6.01 5.65
N TYR A 64 -20.62 7.01 5.33
CA TYR A 64 -20.37 7.97 4.27
C TYR A 64 -20.51 9.36 4.84
N ALA A 65 -19.46 10.16 4.77
CA ALA A 65 -19.51 11.54 5.21
C ALA A 65 -19.48 12.48 4.01
N PHE A 66 -20.24 13.57 4.11
CA PHE A 66 -20.22 14.65 3.16
C PHE A 66 -19.92 15.95 3.91
N CYS A 67 -18.78 16.57 3.62
CA CYS A 67 -18.29 17.73 4.34
C CYS A 67 -17.98 18.89 3.39
N ARG A 68 -18.34 20.10 3.81
CA ARG A 68 -17.99 21.36 3.17
C ARG A 68 -16.79 21.96 3.89
N VAL A 69 -15.70 22.14 3.15
CA VAL A 69 -14.45 22.73 3.64
C VAL A 69 -14.05 23.93 2.79
N GLN A 70 -13.29 24.86 3.37
CA GLN A 70 -12.73 25.98 2.60
C GLN A 70 -11.40 25.57 2.00
N ASP A 71 -11.25 25.72 0.69
CA ASP A 71 -9.98 25.43 0.03
C ASP A 71 -8.88 26.40 0.48
N PRO A 72 -7.70 25.92 0.93
CA PRO A 72 -6.66 26.81 1.46
C PRO A 72 -6.03 27.71 0.38
N ASN A 73 -6.10 27.31 -0.90
CA ASN A 73 -5.54 28.07 -2.01
C ASN A 73 -6.47 29.17 -2.51
N SER A 74 -7.75 28.84 -2.72
CA SER A 74 -8.74 29.75 -3.33
C SER A 74 -9.69 30.41 -2.34
N GLY A 75 -9.79 29.91 -1.11
CA GLY A 75 -10.79 30.32 -0.13
C GLY A 75 -12.23 29.93 -0.50
N LEU A 76 -12.43 29.22 -1.61
CA LEU A 76 -13.76 28.81 -2.06
C LEU A 76 -14.24 27.55 -1.32
N PRO A 77 -15.55 27.44 -1.05
CA PRO A 77 -16.10 26.23 -0.46
C PRO A 77 -16.00 25.07 -1.45
N LYS A 78 -15.48 23.95 -0.97
CA LYS A 78 -15.42 22.67 -1.67
C LYS A 78 -16.09 21.58 -0.86
N TYR A 79 -16.55 20.56 -1.57
CA TYR A 79 -17.23 19.42 -0.97
C TYR A 79 -16.36 18.18 -1.04
N VAL A 80 -16.24 17.48 0.08
CA VAL A 80 -15.49 16.24 0.23
C VAL A 80 -16.47 15.12 0.54
N LEU A 81 -16.39 14.05 -0.24
CA LEU A 81 -17.07 12.78 0.04
C LEU A 81 -16.07 11.82 0.65
N ILE A 82 -16.32 11.37 1.88
CA ILE A 82 -15.49 10.39 2.58
C ILE A 82 -16.25 9.07 2.63
N ASN A 83 -15.68 8.04 2.01
CA ASN A 83 -16.15 6.66 2.10
C ASN A 83 -15.38 5.98 3.24
N TRP A 84 -15.97 5.93 4.42
CA TRP A 84 -15.38 5.34 5.61
C TRP A 84 -15.70 3.84 5.70
N THR A 85 -14.65 3.03 5.76
CA THR A 85 -14.76 1.58 5.98
C THR A 85 -13.97 1.21 7.22
N GLY A 86 -14.62 1.28 8.40
CA GLY A 86 -13.97 0.96 9.66
C GLY A 86 -13.32 -0.42 9.70
N GLU A 87 -12.20 -0.53 10.40
CA GLU A 87 -11.37 -1.74 10.46
C GLU A 87 -12.14 -2.96 11.00
N GLY A 88 -12.98 -2.73 12.01
CA GLY A 88 -13.79 -3.75 12.70
C GLY A 88 -14.98 -4.27 11.91
N VAL A 89 -15.24 -3.77 10.70
CA VAL A 89 -16.29 -4.28 9.83
C VAL A 89 -15.90 -5.67 9.28
N ASN A 90 -16.85 -6.61 9.25
CA ASN A 90 -16.65 -7.92 8.63
C ASN A 90 -16.31 -7.78 7.12
N ASP A 91 -15.32 -8.53 6.65
CA ASP A 91 -14.84 -8.49 5.27
C ASP A 91 -15.92 -8.77 4.22
N ALA A 92 -16.89 -9.66 4.52
CA ALA A 92 -18.04 -9.90 3.64
C ALA A 92 -18.90 -8.64 3.48
N ARG A 93 -19.05 -7.87 4.56
CA ARG A 93 -19.79 -6.60 4.54
C ARG A 93 -18.99 -5.52 3.80
N LYS A 94 -17.67 -5.45 3.98
CA LYS A 94 -16.79 -4.54 3.22
C LYS A 94 -16.94 -4.76 1.71
N GLY A 95 -16.89 -6.02 1.26
CA GLY A 95 -17.07 -6.38 -0.15
C GLY A 95 -18.45 -6.03 -0.71
N ALA A 96 -19.52 -6.25 0.08
CA ALA A 96 -20.87 -5.85 -0.33
C ALA A 96 -21.01 -4.32 -0.45
N CYS A 97 -20.51 -3.57 0.55
CA CYS A 97 -20.60 -2.11 0.59
C CYS A 97 -19.77 -1.40 -0.49
N ALA A 98 -18.69 -2.02 -1.00
CA ALA A 98 -17.92 -1.47 -2.10
C ALA A 98 -18.79 -1.20 -3.36
N ASN A 99 -19.79 -2.05 -3.62
CA ASN A 99 -20.72 -1.86 -4.73
C ASN A 99 -21.73 -0.73 -4.50
N HIS A 100 -21.88 -0.26 -3.25
CA HIS A 100 -22.81 0.81 -2.89
C HIS A 100 -22.20 2.19 -3.04
N VAL A 101 -20.87 2.31 -3.08
CA VAL A 101 -20.13 3.57 -3.16
C VAL A 101 -20.56 4.39 -4.37
N SER A 102 -20.74 3.78 -5.54
CA SER A 102 -21.17 4.46 -6.76
C SER A 102 -22.57 5.05 -6.63
N THR A 103 -23.52 4.30 -6.04
CA THR A 103 -24.88 4.78 -5.77
C THR A 103 -24.88 5.92 -4.76
N MET A 104 -24.05 5.85 -3.72
CA MET A 104 -23.95 6.92 -2.73
C MET A 104 -23.29 8.18 -3.31
N ALA A 105 -22.26 8.05 -4.14
CA ALA A 105 -21.65 9.16 -4.87
C ALA A 105 -22.62 9.81 -5.87
N ASN A 106 -23.47 9.00 -6.52
CA ASN A 106 -24.54 9.51 -7.38
C ASN A 106 -25.64 10.24 -6.62
N PHE A 107 -25.87 9.90 -5.35
CA PHE A 107 -26.80 10.61 -4.48
C PHE A 107 -26.18 11.92 -3.96
N LEU A 108 -24.95 11.86 -3.45
CA LEU A 108 -24.16 12.98 -2.93
C LEU A 108 -23.36 13.67 -4.04
N LYS A 109 -24.08 14.25 -5.01
CA LYS A 109 -23.44 14.87 -6.18
C LYS A 109 -22.63 16.12 -5.80
N GLY A 110 -21.68 16.51 -6.65
CA GLY A 110 -20.92 17.75 -6.45
C GLY A 110 -19.75 17.65 -5.47
N ALA A 111 -19.39 16.44 -5.02
CA ALA A 111 -18.10 16.20 -4.37
C ALA A 111 -16.95 16.59 -5.32
N HIS A 112 -16.07 17.47 -4.84
CA HIS A 112 -14.85 17.87 -5.54
C HIS A 112 -13.71 16.88 -5.29
N VAL A 113 -13.69 16.29 -4.10
CA VAL A 113 -12.72 15.27 -3.69
C VAL A 113 -13.46 14.10 -3.10
N THR A 114 -13.09 12.89 -3.52
CA THR A 114 -13.58 11.64 -2.92
C THR A 114 -12.42 10.94 -2.24
N VAL A 115 -12.57 10.66 -0.95
CA VAL A 115 -11.57 9.99 -0.10
C VAL A 115 -12.12 8.64 0.31
N ASN A 116 -11.36 7.57 0.09
CA ASN A 116 -11.64 6.26 0.65
C ASN A 116 -10.76 6.08 1.88
N ALA A 117 -11.38 6.02 3.05
CA ALA A 117 -10.68 5.94 4.33
C ALA A 117 -10.98 4.61 5.03
N ARG A 118 -9.96 4.04 5.66
CA ARG A 118 -10.07 2.78 6.42
C ARG A 118 -9.61 2.90 7.87
N ALA A 119 -8.68 3.80 8.12
CA ALA A 119 -8.15 4.10 9.43
C ALA A 119 -8.31 5.60 9.74
N ASP A 120 -8.22 5.96 11.02
CA ASP A 120 -8.36 7.34 11.49
C ASP A 120 -7.31 8.27 10.83
N GLU A 121 -6.13 7.73 10.52
CA GLU A 121 -5.05 8.40 9.79
C GLU A 121 -5.47 8.94 8.41
N ASP A 122 -6.43 8.27 7.75
CA ASP A 122 -6.91 8.66 6.42
C ASP A 122 -7.89 9.85 6.46
N VAL A 123 -8.48 10.09 7.63
CA VAL A 123 -9.51 11.12 7.86
C VAL A 123 -9.01 12.30 8.68
N GLU A 124 -7.75 12.27 9.09
CA GLU A 124 -7.08 13.42 9.70
C GLU A 124 -7.32 14.71 8.89
N PRO A 125 -7.72 15.82 9.53
CA PRO A 125 -8.05 17.06 8.84
C PRO A 125 -6.97 17.52 7.87
N ASP A 126 -5.70 17.42 8.27
CA ASP A 126 -4.55 17.79 7.45
C ASP A 126 -4.44 16.94 6.16
N SER A 127 -4.65 15.63 6.27
CA SER A 127 -4.61 14.68 5.14
C SER A 127 -5.72 14.97 4.12
N ILE A 128 -6.92 15.27 4.60
CA ILE A 128 -8.05 15.66 3.75
C ILE A 128 -7.79 17.03 3.10
N MET A 129 -7.34 18.00 3.89
CA MET A 129 -7.08 19.36 3.42
C MET A 129 -5.98 19.42 2.37
N GLU A 130 -4.95 18.56 2.48
CA GLU A 130 -3.92 18.43 1.45
C GLU A 130 -4.51 17.93 0.12
N LYS A 131 -5.40 16.93 0.16
CA LYS A 131 -6.10 16.42 -1.04
C LYS A 131 -7.01 17.49 -1.65
N VAL A 132 -7.69 18.27 -0.81
CA VAL A 132 -8.53 19.41 -1.22
C VAL A 132 -7.70 20.48 -1.93
N ALA A 133 -6.57 20.86 -1.35
CA ALA A 133 -5.64 21.84 -1.93
C ALA A 133 -5.13 21.38 -3.30
N LYS A 134 -4.69 20.12 -3.41
CA LYS A 134 -4.25 19.50 -4.67
C LYS A 134 -5.34 19.50 -5.74
N ALA A 135 -6.59 19.22 -5.36
CA ALA A 135 -7.73 19.23 -6.28
C ALA A 135 -8.18 20.63 -6.73
N SER A 136 -7.61 21.71 -6.17
CA SER A 136 -8.01 23.08 -6.49
C SER A 136 -7.62 23.56 -7.88
N GLY A 137 -6.54 23.03 -8.45
CA GLY A 137 -5.97 23.58 -9.68
C GLY A 137 -5.46 25.03 -9.53
N ALA A 138 -5.73 25.70 -8.41
CA ALA A 138 -5.25 27.02 -8.03
C ALA A 138 -3.85 27.00 -7.39
N ASN A 139 -3.03 25.97 -7.68
CA ASN A 139 -1.61 25.93 -7.31
C ASN A 139 -0.77 26.84 -8.24
N TYR A 140 -1.23 28.07 -8.44
CA TYR A 140 -0.40 29.10 -9.02
C TYR A 140 0.49 29.59 -7.88
N ASN A 141 1.77 29.22 -7.93
CA ASN A 141 2.79 29.86 -7.12
C ASN A 141 2.93 31.30 -7.63
N PHE A 142 1.96 32.16 -7.33
CA PHE A 142 2.15 33.59 -7.39
C PHE A 142 3.23 33.86 -6.37
N HIS A 143 4.44 34.09 -6.87
CA HIS A 143 5.54 34.63 -6.09
C HIS A 143 4.98 35.85 -5.39
N LYS A 144 4.59 35.68 -4.12
CA LYS A 144 4.07 36.73 -3.27
C LYS A 144 5.32 37.52 -2.91
N GLU A 145 5.81 38.32 -3.85
CA GLU A 145 6.78 39.35 -3.55
C GLU A 145 6.16 40.14 -2.41
N THR A 146 6.83 40.07 -1.27
CA THR A 146 6.45 40.84 -0.11
C THR A 146 6.53 42.30 -0.55
N SER A 147 5.38 42.97 -0.56
CA SER A 147 5.27 44.41 -0.68
C SER A 147 5.98 45.05 0.51
N ARG A 148 7.30 45.13 0.44
CA ARG A 148 8.11 46.00 1.28
C ARG A 148 7.92 47.40 0.74
N GLY A 149 6.95 48.11 1.30
CA GLY A 149 6.94 49.56 1.27
C GLY A 149 8.24 50.09 1.89
N SER A 150 9.00 50.83 1.11
CA SER A 150 9.93 51.86 1.59
C SER A 150 10.20 52.82 0.42
N ASP A 151 9.57 53.98 0.49
CA ASP A 151 9.99 55.18 -0.24
C ASP A 151 11.47 55.44 0.08
N ALA A 152 12.34 55.33 -0.92
CA ALA A 152 13.68 55.90 -0.90
C ALA A 152 13.99 56.40 -2.33
N PRO A 153 14.54 57.62 -2.49
CA PRO A 153 14.77 58.19 -3.80
C PRO A 153 15.84 57.39 -4.55
N GLN A 154 15.49 56.90 -5.74
CA GLN A 154 16.38 56.18 -6.63
C GLN A 154 17.51 57.11 -7.12
N GLY A 155 18.74 56.82 -6.70
CA GLY A 155 19.94 57.40 -7.31
C GLY A 155 20.16 56.90 -8.74
N PRO A 156 21.12 57.47 -9.50
CA PRO A 156 21.31 57.14 -10.91
C PRO A 156 21.63 55.65 -11.09
N VAL A 157 20.77 54.94 -11.82
CA VAL A 157 20.94 53.52 -12.14
C VAL A 157 22.07 53.33 -13.15
N GLY A 158 23.25 52.94 -12.65
CA GLY A 158 24.26 52.26 -13.48
C GLY A 158 23.77 50.87 -13.87
N SER A 159 24.15 50.37 -15.05
CA SER A 159 23.76 49.03 -15.49
C SER A 159 24.36 47.97 -14.54
N VAL A 160 23.53 47.43 -13.63
CA VAL A 160 23.86 46.31 -12.75
C VAL A 160 23.72 45.00 -13.53
N TYR A 161 24.49 44.83 -14.60
CA TYR A 161 24.69 43.50 -15.17
C TYR A 161 25.86 42.84 -14.45
N GLN A 162 25.56 42.06 -13.40
CA GLN A 162 26.45 40.98 -12.99
C GLN A 162 25.95 39.69 -13.64
N LYS A 163 26.80 39.09 -14.48
CA LYS A 163 26.53 37.78 -15.08
C LYS A 163 26.44 36.76 -13.95
N THR A 164 25.23 36.26 -13.68
CA THR A 164 24.98 35.20 -12.70
C THR A 164 25.81 33.98 -13.07
N ASN A 165 26.77 33.64 -12.21
CA ASN A 165 27.61 32.46 -12.37
C ASN A 165 26.83 31.27 -11.80
N ALA A 166 26.19 30.47 -12.67
CA ALA A 166 25.36 29.31 -12.29
C ALA A 166 26.06 28.34 -11.33
N MET A 167 27.40 28.25 -11.37
CA MET A 167 28.20 27.43 -10.46
C MET A 167 28.17 27.90 -9.00
N SER A 168 27.82 29.16 -8.74
CA SER A 168 27.81 29.73 -7.38
C SER A 168 26.46 29.60 -6.66
N GLU A 169 25.36 29.40 -7.39
CA GLU A 169 24.04 29.11 -6.81
C GLU A 169 23.86 27.63 -6.47
N ILE A 170 24.46 26.72 -7.25
CA ILE A 170 24.41 25.26 -7.00
C ILE A 170 25.06 24.89 -5.66
N LYS A 171 26.00 25.70 -5.16
CA LYS A 171 26.70 25.45 -3.89
C LYS A 171 25.89 25.80 -2.63
N ARG A 172 24.68 26.38 -2.75
CA ARG A 172 23.92 26.90 -1.60
C ARG A 172 22.78 26.03 -1.10
N VAL A 173 22.56 24.83 -1.63
CA VAL A 173 21.59 23.89 -1.03
C VAL A 173 22.23 22.52 -0.90
N GLY A 174 22.43 22.07 0.34
CA GLY A 174 22.88 20.72 0.70
C GLY A 174 21.86 19.63 0.38
N LYS A 175 21.39 19.61 -0.87
CA LYS A 175 20.45 18.65 -1.43
C LYS A 175 21.19 17.38 -1.90
N GLU A 176 22.45 17.52 -2.34
CA GLU A 176 23.28 16.38 -2.76
C GLU A 176 23.65 15.46 -1.60
N ASN A 177 23.95 16.00 -0.41
CA ASN A 177 24.24 15.19 0.78
C ASN A 177 23.04 14.36 1.26
N PHE A 178 21.81 14.81 1.00
CA PHE A 178 20.60 14.10 1.40
C PHE A 178 20.30 12.94 0.44
N TRP A 179 20.31 13.19 -0.87
CA TRP A 179 20.09 12.14 -1.87
C TRP A 179 21.21 11.11 -1.89
N ALA A 180 22.49 11.53 -1.77
CA ALA A 180 23.61 10.60 -1.69
C ALA A 180 23.57 9.72 -0.43
N LYS A 181 23.02 10.21 0.67
CA LYS A 181 22.86 9.43 1.90
C LYS A 181 21.71 8.43 1.79
N ALA A 182 20.57 8.84 1.21
CA ALA A 182 19.44 7.96 0.97
C ALA A 182 19.77 6.85 -0.04
N GLU A 183 20.48 7.17 -1.12
CA GLU A 183 20.89 6.21 -2.16
C GLU A 183 21.86 5.16 -1.61
N LYS A 184 22.81 5.58 -0.77
CA LYS A 184 23.77 4.67 -0.11
C LYS A 184 23.11 3.74 0.91
N ASP A 185 22.10 4.22 1.65
CA ASP A 185 21.33 3.43 2.61
C ASP A 185 20.43 2.39 1.91
N GLU A 186 19.87 2.75 0.75
CA GLU A 186 19.08 1.85 -0.09
C GLU A 186 19.94 0.80 -0.81
N GLU A 187 21.16 1.16 -1.23
CA GLU A 187 22.13 0.23 -1.81
C GLU A 187 22.63 -0.78 -0.77
N GLU A 188 22.90 -0.35 0.47
CA GLU A 188 23.26 -1.25 1.58
C GLU A 188 22.12 -2.24 1.90
N ARG A 189 20.87 -1.76 1.95
CA ARG A 189 19.72 -2.63 2.18
C ARG A 189 19.56 -3.68 1.06
N ARG A 190 19.73 -3.28 -0.21
CA ARG A 190 19.70 -4.20 -1.35
C ARG A 190 20.83 -5.23 -1.30
N LEU A 191 22.04 -4.82 -0.92
CA LEU A 191 23.18 -5.74 -0.76
C LEU A 191 22.95 -6.73 0.40
N GLU A 192 22.32 -6.31 1.49
CA GLU A 192 21.98 -7.20 2.60
C GLU A 192 20.90 -8.22 2.20
N GLU A 193 19.84 -7.79 1.51
CA GLU A 193 18.82 -8.69 0.97
C GLU A 193 19.41 -9.68 -0.05
N GLN A 194 20.30 -9.20 -0.92
CA GLN A 194 20.98 -10.05 -1.91
C GLN A 194 21.97 -11.03 -1.24
N LYS A 195 22.66 -10.62 -0.17
CA LYS A 195 23.50 -11.52 0.63
C LYS A 195 22.68 -12.57 1.35
N LYS A 196 21.54 -12.21 1.95
CA LYS A 196 20.64 -13.16 2.62
C LYS A 196 20.09 -14.20 1.64
N THR A 197 19.62 -13.76 0.48
CA THR A 197 19.10 -14.67 -0.56
C THR A 197 20.19 -15.58 -1.14
N ASN A 198 21.41 -15.06 -1.37
CA ASN A 198 22.54 -15.88 -1.81
C ASN A 198 22.96 -16.91 -0.75
N LEU A 199 23.05 -16.51 0.52
CA LEU A 199 23.36 -17.43 1.63
C LEU A 199 22.31 -18.54 1.77
N GLU A 200 21.03 -18.19 1.64
CA GLU A 200 19.94 -19.16 1.67
C GLU A 200 20.02 -20.13 0.48
N ARG A 201 20.32 -19.62 -0.72
CA ARG A 201 20.52 -20.46 -1.91
C ARG A 201 21.71 -21.40 -1.74
N GLU A 202 22.85 -20.92 -1.24
CA GLU A 202 24.03 -21.76 -0.98
C GLU A 202 23.76 -22.83 0.08
N ARG A 203 23.01 -22.50 1.12
CA ARG A 203 22.60 -23.46 2.15
C ARG A 203 21.73 -24.57 1.54
N LEU A 204 20.73 -24.20 0.73
CA LEU A 204 19.85 -25.16 0.05
C LEU A 204 20.64 -26.03 -0.95
N GLU A 205 21.59 -25.46 -1.68
CA GLU A 205 22.47 -26.21 -2.59
C GLU A 205 23.36 -27.21 -1.83
N ARG A 206 23.89 -26.84 -0.66
CA ARG A 206 24.69 -27.73 0.18
C ARG A 206 23.86 -28.90 0.71
N GLU A 207 22.67 -28.62 1.25
CA GLU A 207 21.74 -29.66 1.71
C GLU A 207 21.25 -30.58 0.58
N ARG A 208 21.14 -30.06 -0.66
CA ARG A 208 20.82 -30.86 -1.85
C ARG A 208 22.00 -31.78 -2.22
N LYS A 209 23.22 -31.25 -2.27
CA LYS A 209 24.43 -32.04 -2.55
C LYS A 209 24.69 -33.13 -1.53
N GLU A 210 24.52 -32.83 -0.24
CA GLU A 210 24.68 -33.84 0.83
C GLU A 210 23.66 -34.98 0.70
N ARG A 211 22.41 -34.67 0.33
CA ARG A 211 21.39 -35.71 0.05
C ARG A 211 21.75 -36.56 -1.16
N GLU A 212 22.16 -35.94 -2.27
CA GLU A 212 22.58 -36.65 -3.47
C GLU A 212 23.81 -37.52 -3.22
N GLN A 213 24.78 -37.02 -2.44
CA GLN A 213 25.99 -37.75 -2.07
C GLN A 213 25.67 -38.95 -1.18
N LYS A 214 24.84 -38.77 -0.14
CA LYS A 214 24.41 -39.87 0.72
C LYS A 214 23.64 -40.94 -0.05
N GLU A 215 22.79 -40.53 -0.99
CA GLU A 215 22.07 -41.47 -1.85
C GLU A 215 23.03 -42.20 -2.82
N ALA A 216 24.03 -41.52 -3.36
CA ALA A 216 25.06 -42.12 -4.21
C ALA A 216 25.91 -43.14 -3.43
N GLU A 217 26.36 -42.81 -2.22
CA GLU A 217 27.10 -43.70 -1.33
C GLU A 217 26.27 -44.94 -0.95
N ASP A 218 24.97 -44.76 -0.67
CA ASP A 218 24.06 -45.87 -0.41
C ASP A 218 23.86 -46.77 -1.64
N ARG A 219 23.76 -46.18 -2.84
CA ARG A 219 23.68 -46.93 -4.11
C ARG A 219 24.97 -47.71 -4.37
N GLU A 220 26.12 -47.11 -4.14
CA GLU A 220 27.42 -47.76 -4.32
C GLU A 220 27.62 -48.90 -3.31
N ARG A 221 27.21 -48.70 -2.04
CA ARG A 221 27.23 -49.77 -1.02
C ARG A 221 26.40 -50.97 -1.47
N ARG A 222 25.15 -50.74 -1.89
CA ARG A 222 24.27 -51.81 -2.41
C ARG A 222 24.85 -52.49 -3.65
N PHE A 223 25.47 -51.72 -4.54
CA PHE A 223 26.12 -52.27 -5.73
C PHE A 223 27.31 -53.17 -5.36
N LYS A 224 28.13 -52.74 -4.41
CA LYS A 224 29.30 -53.50 -3.93
C LYS A 224 28.90 -54.78 -3.19
N GLU A 225 27.87 -54.72 -2.35
CA GLU A 225 27.27 -55.89 -1.70
C GLU A 225 26.79 -56.92 -2.73
N ARG A 226 25.98 -56.46 -3.70
CA ARG A 226 25.47 -57.32 -4.78
C ARG A 226 26.58 -57.90 -5.65
N ALA A 227 27.62 -57.14 -5.96
CA ALA A 227 28.78 -57.62 -6.71
C ALA A 227 29.53 -58.71 -5.92
N GLY A 228 29.71 -58.53 -4.60
CA GLY A 228 30.30 -59.53 -3.71
C GLY A 228 29.50 -60.83 -3.65
N GLU A 229 28.17 -60.75 -3.59
CA GLU A 229 27.28 -61.93 -3.66
C GLU A 229 27.42 -62.68 -4.98
N ILE A 230 27.47 -61.97 -6.11
CA ILE A 230 27.65 -62.56 -7.45
C ILE A 230 29.01 -63.26 -7.55
N ASP A 231 30.08 -62.63 -7.08
CA ASP A 231 31.42 -63.23 -7.10
C ASP A 231 31.52 -64.45 -6.18
N ALA A 232 30.86 -64.43 -5.02
CA ALA A 232 30.75 -65.59 -4.13
C ALA A 232 30.00 -66.74 -4.81
N GLN A 233 28.86 -66.47 -5.46
CA GLN A 233 28.10 -67.47 -6.22
C GLN A 233 28.92 -68.06 -7.37
N ARG A 234 29.67 -67.23 -8.12
CA ARG A 234 30.56 -67.69 -9.20
C ARG A 234 31.67 -68.60 -8.68
N ARG A 235 32.27 -68.30 -7.52
CA ARG A 235 33.31 -69.15 -6.91
C ARG A 235 32.75 -70.52 -6.51
N VAL A 236 31.58 -70.55 -5.89
CA VAL A 236 30.90 -71.81 -5.53
C VAL A 236 30.58 -72.62 -6.78
N GLN A 237 30.06 -71.99 -7.83
CA GLN A 237 29.78 -72.65 -9.12
C GLN A 237 31.05 -73.27 -9.75
N LEU A 238 32.15 -72.52 -9.79
CA LEU A 238 33.42 -73.03 -10.31
C LEU A 238 33.98 -74.19 -9.47
N GLU A 239 33.82 -74.16 -8.14
CA GLU A 239 34.22 -75.26 -7.27
C GLU A 239 33.34 -76.50 -7.46
N THR A 240 32.03 -76.34 -7.63
CA THR A 240 31.13 -77.45 -7.96
C THR A 240 31.46 -78.04 -9.33
N GLU A 241 31.65 -77.22 -10.37
CA GLU A 241 32.03 -77.68 -11.71
C GLU A 241 33.39 -78.41 -11.71
N LYS A 242 34.37 -77.94 -10.92
CA LYS A 242 35.65 -78.65 -10.75
C LYS A 242 35.47 -79.99 -10.04
N LYS A 243 34.65 -80.05 -8.98
CA LYS A 243 34.34 -81.31 -8.28
C LYS A 243 33.63 -82.29 -9.20
N ASP A 244 32.68 -81.80 -9.99
CA ASP A 244 31.93 -82.61 -10.96
C ASP A 244 32.87 -83.16 -12.05
N ARG A 245 33.73 -82.31 -12.64
CA ARG A 245 34.77 -82.75 -13.60
C ARG A 245 35.74 -83.79 -13.03
N VAL A 246 36.18 -83.63 -11.78
CA VAL A 246 37.05 -84.61 -11.12
C VAL A 246 36.30 -85.92 -10.87
N SER A 247 35.02 -85.86 -10.50
CA SER A 247 34.18 -87.04 -10.30
C SER A 247 33.85 -87.80 -11.59
N GLU A 248 33.71 -87.09 -12.72
CA GLU A 248 33.55 -87.69 -14.05
C GLU A 248 34.86 -88.34 -14.51
N CYS A 249 36.00 -87.69 -14.30
CA CYS A 249 37.31 -88.22 -14.67
C CYS A 249 37.74 -89.44 -13.83
N ALA A 250 37.20 -89.60 -12.62
CA ALA A 250 37.42 -90.76 -11.74
C ALA A 250 36.49 -91.95 -12.05
N LYS A 251 35.49 -91.77 -12.92
CA LYS A 251 34.53 -92.80 -13.36
C LYS A 251 34.84 -93.38 -14.74
N SER A 252 35.82 -92.81 -15.45
CA SER A 252 36.43 -93.38 -16.68
C SER A 252 37.74 -94.06 -16.35
#